data_AF-A0A0D0BAY8-F1
#
_entry.id   AF-A0A0D0BAY8-F1
#
_cell.length_a   1.000
_cell.length_b   1.000
_cell.length_c   1.000
_cell.angle_alpha   90.00
_cell.angle_beta   90.00
_cell.angle_gamma   90.00
#
_symmetry.space_group_name_H-M   'P 1'
#
loop_
_entity.id
_entity.type
_entity.pdbx_description
1 polymer ?
#
loop_
_entity_poly.entity_id
_entity_poly.type
_entity_poly.pdbx_seq_one_letter_code
_entity_poly.pdbx_strand_id
1 'polypeptide(L)'
;MRHCFRTTTGQELITNFASYTPIDDAIATAYQDSTGSGPADLDGCRYHLFFSENYQTSRWNKAVIENMLEMANGEQQKYHLDGDLNINVHRAIMWDFIKQAQCSWSAYNVCLTNEGRAETQGQARICTDGYRECRSNDTHLNSCKHQACF
;
A
#
# COMPACT_ATOMS: atom_id res chain seq x y z
N MET A 1 -0.90 8.05 11.53
CA MET A 1 -0.59 7.01 10.53
C MET A 1 -1.80 6.48 9.77
N ARG A 2 -2.69 5.67 10.37
CA ARG A 2 -3.87 5.13 9.67
C ARG A 2 -4.78 6.21 9.08
N HIS A 3 -5.04 7.28 9.83
CA HIS A 3 -5.82 8.42 9.32
C HIS A 3 -5.15 9.07 8.12
N CYS A 4 -3.87 9.46 8.25
CA CYS A 4 -3.06 9.99 7.14
C CYS A 4 -3.16 9.11 5.89
N PHE A 5 -2.88 7.81 5.99
CA PHE A 5 -2.92 6.90 4.84
C PHE A 5 -4.27 6.92 4.11
N ARG A 6 -5.37 6.85 4.86
CA ARG A 6 -6.75 6.93 4.33
C ARG A 6 -7.01 8.26 3.63
N THR A 7 -6.69 9.37 4.29
CA THR A 7 -6.86 10.73 3.75
C THR A 7 -6.05 10.92 2.46
N THR A 8 -4.79 10.49 2.43
CA THR A 8 -3.92 10.67 1.26
C THR A 8 -4.27 9.77 0.08
N THR A 9 -4.82 8.59 0.33
CA THR A 9 -5.23 7.64 -0.73
C THR A 9 -6.69 7.81 -1.15
N GLY A 10 -7.44 8.67 -0.46
CA GLY A 10 -8.88 8.85 -0.65
C GLY A 10 -9.71 7.63 -0.27
N GLN A 11 -9.16 6.67 0.49
CA GLN A 11 -9.85 5.42 0.82
C GLN A 11 -10.48 5.45 2.22
N GLU A 12 -11.71 4.94 2.33
CA GLU A 12 -12.40 4.83 3.61
C GLU A 12 -11.76 3.76 4.50
N LEU A 13 -11.23 2.67 3.95
CA LEU A 13 -10.60 1.59 4.71
C LEU A 13 -9.26 1.22 4.07
N ILE A 14 -8.27 0.86 4.89
CA ILE A 14 -6.97 0.35 4.39
C ILE A 14 -7.16 -0.93 3.55
N THR A 15 -8.23 -1.68 3.81
CA THR A 15 -8.54 -2.96 3.20
C THR A 15 -9.58 -2.87 2.07
N ASN A 16 -9.93 -1.66 1.61
CA ASN A 16 -10.87 -1.47 0.50
C ASN A 16 -10.21 -0.64 -0.61
N PHE A 17 -9.59 -1.32 -1.55
CA PHE A 17 -8.91 -0.71 -2.71
C PHE A 17 -9.47 -1.27 -4.04
N ALA A 18 -10.67 -1.84 -4.03
CA ALA A 18 -11.28 -2.46 -5.21
C ALA A 18 -11.42 -1.50 -6.40
N SER A 19 -11.81 -0.24 -6.15
CA SER A 19 -11.93 0.80 -7.18
C SER A 19 -10.70 1.69 -7.30
N TYR A 20 -9.62 1.38 -6.58
CA TYR A 20 -8.40 2.18 -6.63
C TYR A 20 -7.68 2.00 -7.96
N THR A 21 -7.21 3.11 -8.54
CA THR A 21 -6.38 3.10 -9.74
C THR A 21 -4.93 3.39 -9.34
N PRO A 22 -4.05 2.37 -9.32
CA PRO A 22 -2.63 2.57 -9.07
C PRO A 22 -1.99 3.39 -10.19
N ILE A 23 -0.81 3.95 -9.91
CA ILE A 23 0.00 4.59 -10.95
C ILE A 23 0.41 3.56 -12.01
N ASP A 24 0.51 4.03 -13.26
CA ASP A 24 0.94 3.23 -14.40
C ASP A 24 2.40 2.74 -14.24
N ASP A 25 2.64 1.50 -14.66
CA ASP A 25 3.96 0.87 -14.64
C ASP A 25 5.02 1.66 -15.39
N ALA A 26 4.67 2.28 -16.52
CA ALA A 26 5.59 3.08 -17.31
C ALA A 26 6.03 4.34 -16.55
N ILE A 27 5.13 4.96 -15.78
CA ILE A 27 5.45 6.13 -14.96
C ILE A 27 6.37 5.72 -13.80
N ALA A 28 6.01 4.66 -13.09
CA ALA A 28 6.82 4.14 -11.98
C ALA A 28 8.23 3.72 -12.46
N THR A 29 8.32 3.10 -13.65
CA THR A 29 9.57 2.70 -14.28
C THR A 29 10.40 3.90 -14.73
N ALA A 30 9.80 4.90 -15.37
CA ALA A 30 10.51 6.11 -15.76
C ALA A 30 11.11 6.84 -14.54
N TYR A 31 10.39 6.89 -13.42
CA TYR A 31 10.94 7.43 -12.18
C TYR A 31 12.04 6.56 -11.57
N GLN A 32 11.88 5.23 -11.61
CA GLN A 32 12.90 4.27 -11.18
C GLN A 32 14.22 4.51 -11.94
N ASP A 33 14.14 4.72 -13.26
CA ASP A 33 15.28 4.95 -14.15
C ASP A 33 15.77 6.41 -14.19
N SER A 34 15.16 7.30 -13.39
CA SER A 34 15.47 8.73 -13.35
C SER A 34 15.24 9.47 -14.69
N THR A 35 14.35 8.96 -15.53
CA THR A 35 13.98 9.54 -16.82
C THR A 35 12.61 10.25 -16.78
N GLY A 36 11.84 10.05 -15.72
CA GLY A 36 10.52 10.67 -15.49
C GLY A 36 10.41 11.38 -14.15
N SER A 37 9.34 12.19 -14.02
CA SER A 37 9.00 12.93 -12.80
C SER A 37 8.64 12.01 -11.64
N GLY A 38 8.96 12.44 -10.41
CA GLY A 38 8.57 11.72 -9.20
C GLY A 38 7.14 12.03 -8.75
N PRO A 39 6.66 11.33 -7.70
CA PRO A 39 5.31 11.54 -7.18
C PRO A 39 5.05 13.00 -6.77
N ALA A 40 6.04 13.68 -6.20
CA ALA A 40 5.90 15.07 -5.75
C ALA A 40 5.81 16.09 -6.91
N ASP A 41 6.34 15.76 -8.08
CA ASP A 41 6.43 16.65 -9.24
C ASP A 41 5.30 16.42 -10.25
N LEU A 42 4.66 15.26 -10.19
CA LEU A 42 3.56 14.89 -11.06
C LEU A 42 2.22 15.28 -10.42
N ASP A 43 1.44 16.12 -11.13
CA ASP A 43 0.20 16.67 -10.59
C ASP A 43 -0.80 15.58 -10.18
N GLY A 44 -1.43 15.78 -9.03
CA GLY A 44 -2.36 14.81 -8.43
C GLY A 44 -1.74 13.46 -7.99
N CYS A 45 -0.44 13.22 -8.19
CA CYS A 45 0.16 11.89 -7.99
C CYS A 45 1.01 11.76 -6.72
N ARG A 46 1.11 12.82 -5.91
CA ARG A 46 1.97 12.87 -4.69
C ARG A 46 1.79 11.70 -3.74
N TYR A 47 0.57 11.17 -3.65
CA TYR A 47 0.19 10.08 -2.77
C TYR A 47 -0.32 8.83 -3.52
N HIS A 48 -0.24 8.80 -4.85
CA HIS A 48 -0.70 7.67 -5.64
C HIS A 48 0.24 6.48 -5.52
N LEU A 49 -0.30 5.33 -5.16
CA LEU A 49 0.42 4.09 -4.93
C LEU A 49 0.62 3.31 -6.23
N PHE A 50 1.69 2.54 -6.25
CA PHE A 50 2.03 1.58 -7.29
C PHE A 50 1.83 0.16 -6.75
N PHE A 51 1.16 -0.74 -7.47
CA PHE A 51 0.74 -2.07 -6.96
C PHE A 51 1.23 -3.28 -7.76
N SER A 52 2.05 -3.08 -8.78
CA SER A 52 2.60 -4.17 -9.60
C SER A 52 3.65 -5.00 -8.85
N GLU A 53 4.19 -6.06 -9.46
CA GLU A 53 4.94 -7.13 -8.76
C GLU A 53 6.08 -6.63 -7.86
N ASN A 54 6.74 -5.53 -8.23
CA ASN A 54 7.87 -4.94 -7.50
C ASN A 54 7.47 -3.76 -6.57
N TYR A 55 6.20 -3.66 -6.16
CA TYR A 55 5.72 -2.53 -5.36
C TYR A 55 6.50 -2.31 -4.05
N GLN A 56 7.00 -3.38 -3.42
CA GLN A 56 7.75 -3.32 -2.15
C GLN A 56 9.16 -2.74 -2.31
N THR A 57 9.75 -2.87 -3.50
CA THR A 57 11.12 -2.40 -3.76
C THR A 57 11.15 -1.13 -4.61
N SER A 58 10.03 -0.80 -5.25
CA SER A 58 9.83 0.37 -6.12
C SER A 58 10.28 1.68 -5.47
N ARG A 59 11.08 2.45 -6.21
CA ARG A 59 11.47 3.81 -5.82
C ARG A 59 10.25 4.74 -5.74
N TRP A 60 9.22 4.50 -6.54
CA TRP A 60 7.97 5.26 -6.51
C TRP A 60 7.30 5.20 -5.15
N ASN A 61 6.99 3.99 -4.66
CA ASN A 61 6.31 3.82 -3.37
C ASN A 61 7.16 4.30 -2.19
N LYS A 62 8.50 4.16 -2.26
CA LYS A 62 9.39 4.75 -1.25
C LYS A 62 9.19 6.27 -1.17
N ALA A 63 9.18 6.96 -2.30
CA ALA A 63 8.95 8.40 -2.34
C ALA A 63 7.53 8.78 -1.86
N VAL A 64 6.51 7.99 -2.20
CA VAL A 64 5.14 8.19 -1.71
C VAL A 64 5.07 8.05 -0.19
N ILE A 65 5.75 7.06 0.40
CA ILE A 65 5.82 6.88 1.85
C ILE A 65 6.45 8.10 2.52
N GLU A 66 7.57 8.62 2.01
CA GLU A 66 8.19 9.82 2.56
C GLU A 66 7.23 11.03 2.48
N ASN A 67 6.52 11.22 1.36
CA ASN A 67 5.50 12.27 1.24
C ASN A 67 4.38 12.13 2.30
N MET A 68 3.92 10.91 2.57
CA MET A 68 2.90 10.65 3.59
C MET A 68 3.43 10.90 5.02
N LEU A 69 4.70 10.55 5.27
CA LEU A 69 5.35 10.80 6.56
C LEU A 69 5.56 12.30 6.82
N GLU A 70 5.95 13.07 5.81
CA GLU A 70 6.03 14.53 5.90
C GLU A 70 4.70 15.15 6.30
N MET A 71 3.60 14.69 5.68
CA MET A 71 2.25 15.15 6.02
C MET A 71 1.86 14.76 7.45
N ALA A 72 2.10 13.50 7.85
CA ALA A 72 1.79 13.02 9.19
C ALA A 72 2.56 13.78 10.28
N ASN A 73 3.84 14.09 10.03
CA ASN A 73 4.67 14.88 10.94
C ASN A 73 4.15 16.32 11.04
N GLY A 74 3.76 16.93 9.91
CA GLY A 74 3.16 18.27 9.90
C GLY A 74 1.85 18.33 10.70
N GLU A 75 1.02 17.28 10.62
CA GLU A 75 -0.19 17.17 11.43
C GLU A 75 0.13 17.01 12.92
N GLN A 76 1.09 16.16 13.29
CA GLN A 76 1.48 15.98 14.70
C GLN A 76 2.00 17.28 15.32
N GLN A 77 2.85 18.01 14.60
CA GLN A 77 3.37 19.31 15.04
C GLN A 77 2.25 20.33 15.23
N LYS A 78 1.28 20.37 14.30
CA LYS A 78 0.14 21.29 14.35
C LYS A 78 -0.74 21.07 15.59
N TYR A 79 -0.90 19.83 16.04
CA TYR A 79 -1.77 19.47 17.16
C TYR A 79 -1.02 19.22 18.47
N HIS A 80 0.29 19.48 18.54
CA HIS A 80 1.14 19.24 19.72
C HIS A 80 0.98 17.83 20.30
N LEU A 81 0.81 16.83 19.44
CA LEU A 81 0.67 15.45 19.88
C LEU A 81 2.04 14.95 20.33
N ASP A 82 2.19 14.76 21.65
CA ASP A 82 3.42 14.28 22.26
C ASP A 82 3.49 12.74 22.11
N GLY A 83 4.51 12.24 21.42
CA GLY A 83 4.64 10.82 21.08
C GLY A 83 5.35 10.59 19.75
N ASP A 84 6.68 10.75 19.74
CA ASP A 84 7.49 10.48 18.55
C ASP A 84 7.88 9.00 18.49
N LEU A 85 7.12 8.23 17.70
CA LEU A 85 7.48 6.88 17.32
C LEU A 85 8.63 6.94 16.31
N ASN A 86 9.63 6.08 16.47
CA ASN A 86 10.79 6.00 15.57
C ASN A 86 10.35 5.96 14.09
N ILE A 87 10.92 6.84 13.25
CA ILE A 87 10.59 6.97 11.82
C ILE A 87 10.62 5.64 11.06
N ASN A 88 11.48 4.69 11.46
CA ASN A 88 11.55 3.37 10.84
C ASN A 88 10.33 2.51 11.18
N VAL A 89 9.75 2.68 12.38
CA VAL A 89 8.49 2.04 12.76
C VAL A 89 7.34 2.62 11.93
N HIS A 90 7.31 3.94 11.74
CA HIS A 90 6.32 4.58 10.87
C HIS A 90 6.41 4.10 9.41
N ARG A 91 7.62 3.96 8.86
CA ARG A 91 7.83 3.36 7.54
C ARG A 91 7.34 1.92 7.46
N ALA A 92 7.63 1.10 8.47
CA ALA A 92 7.18 -0.28 8.51
C ALA A 92 5.63 -0.39 8.53
N ILE A 93 4.97 0.47 9.30
CA ILE A 93 3.51 0.55 9.34
C ILE A 93 2.94 0.97 7.97
N MET A 94 3.55 1.94 7.29
CA MET A 94 3.10 2.35 5.95
C MET A 94 3.26 1.22 4.93
N TRP A 95 4.36 0.47 4.98
CA TRP A 95 4.55 -0.70 4.12
C TRP A 95 3.49 -1.78 4.37
N ASP A 96 3.14 -2.03 5.62
CA ASP A 96 2.06 -2.95 5.98
C ASP A 96 0.70 -2.50 5.40
N PHE A 97 0.38 -1.20 5.46
CA PHE A 97 -0.83 -0.67 4.86
C PHE A 97 -0.84 -0.77 3.33
N ILE A 98 0.29 -0.50 2.67
CA ILE A 98 0.42 -0.67 1.21
C ILE A 98 0.23 -2.15 0.83
N LYS A 99 0.79 -3.08 1.60
CA LYS A 99 0.59 -4.52 1.36
C LYS A 99 -0.88 -4.90 1.50
N GLN A 100 -1.56 -4.46 2.55
CA GLN A 100 -3.00 -4.72 2.74
C GLN A 100 -3.85 -4.13 1.60
N ALA A 101 -3.52 -2.91 1.17
CA ALA A 101 -4.16 -2.24 0.05
C ALA A 101 -3.94 -2.99 -1.28
N GLN A 102 -2.71 -3.43 -1.55
CA GLN A 102 -2.34 -4.20 -2.74
C GLN A 102 -3.03 -5.58 -2.76
N CYS A 103 -3.11 -6.26 -1.62
CA CYS A 103 -3.86 -7.53 -1.51
C CYS A 103 -5.35 -7.33 -1.77
N SER A 104 -5.95 -6.25 -1.23
CA SER A 104 -7.35 -5.90 -1.50
C SER A 104 -7.58 -5.62 -2.99
N TRP A 105 -6.72 -4.81 -3.61
CA TRP A 105 -6.79 -4.44 -5.02
C TRP A 105 -6.61 -5.64 -5.95
N SER A 106 -5.62 -6.49 -5.70
CA SER A 106 -5.33 -7.66 -6.55
C SER A 106 -6.45 -8.69 -6.49
N ALA A 107 -7.02 -8.93 -5.31
CA ALA A 107 -8.16 -9.83 -5.16
C ALA A 107 -9.37 -9.40 -6.02
N TYR A 108 -9.63 -8.09 -6.12
CA TYR A 108 -10.71 -7.57 -6.94
C TYR A 108 -10.39 -7.58 -8.45
N ASN A 109 -9.16 -7.24 -8.85
CA ASN A 109 -8.76 -7.31 -10.25
C ASN A 109 -8.76 -8.74 -10.80
N VAL A 110 -8.39 -9.73 -9.99
CA VAL A 110 -8.52 -11.15 -10.35
C VAL A 110 -9.99 -11.54 -10.51
N CYS A 111 -10.93 -10.96 -9.76
CA CYS A 111 -12.36 -11.16 -10.00
C CYS A 111 -12.80 -10.52 -11.33
N LEU A 112 -12.36 -9.30 -11.64
CA LEU A 112 -12.77 -8.57 -12.85
C LEU A 112 -12.20 -9.15 -14.16
N THR A 113 -10.96 -9.63 -14.16
CA THR A 113 -10.35 -10.22 -15.37
C THR A 113 -11.07 -11.47 -15.85
N ASN A 114 -11.88 -12.09 -14.97
CA ASN A 114 -12.62 -13.30 -15.29
C ASN A 114 -14.02 -13.06 -15.86
N GLU A 115 -14.51 -11.80 -15.97
CA GLU A 115 -15.94 -11.59 -16.23
C GLU A 115 -16.31 -10.64 -17.38
N GLY A 116 -16.62 -11.28 -18.51
CA GLY A 116 -17.95 -11.11 -19.08
C GLY A 116 -18.97 -12.14 -18.55
N ARG A 117 -18.74 -12.79 -17.40
CA ARG A 117 -19.50 -13.96 -16.94
C ARG A 117 -19.62 -13.99 -15.41
N ALA A 118 -20.80 -13.63 -14.91
CA ALA A 118 -21.16 -13.53 -13.49
C ALA A 118 -20.50 -14.57 -12.54
N GLU A 119 -20.01 -14.06 -11.41
CA GLU A 119 -19.25 -14.76 -10.37
C GLU A 119 -19.86 -16.11 -9.97
N THR A 120 -19.07 -17.17 -10.13
CA THR A 120 -19.39 -18.50 -9.59
C THR A 120 -18.86 -18.62 -8.16
N GLN A 121 -19.57 -19.37 -7.30
CA GLN A 121 -19.23 -19.60 -5.88
C GLN A 121 -17.78 -20.08 -5.62
N GLY A 122 -17.12 -20.68 -6.63
CA GLY A 122 -15.70 -21.05 -6.57
C GLY A 122 -14.72 -19.87 -6.67
N GLN A 123 -15.07 -18.80 -7.39
CA GLN A 123 -14.23 -17.61 -7.58
C GLN A 123 -14.23 -16.70 -6.35
N ALA A 124 -15.40 -16.57 -5.70
CA ALA A 124 -15.50 -15.93 -4.37
C ALA A 124 -14.59 -16.63 -3.34
N ARG A 125 -14.41 -17.95 -3.44
CA ARG A 125 -13.46 -18.70 -2.59
C ARG A 125 -12.01 -18.36 -2.91
N ILE A 126 -11.62 -18.31 -4.19
CA ILE A 126 -10.25 -17.92 -4.59
C ILE A 126 -9.91 -16.51 -4.10
N CYS A 127 -10.83 -15.56 -4.21
CA CYS A 127 -10.67 -14.19 -3.70
C CYS A 127 -10.54 -14.17 -2.17
N THR A 128 -11.38 -14.94 -1.46
CA THR A 128 -11.30 -15.09 0.00
C THR A 128 -10.01 -15.77 0.45
N ASP A 129 -9.55 -16.77 -0.30
CA ASP A 129 -8.33 -17.54 -0.02
C ASP A 129 -7.08 -16.69 -0.26
N GLY A 130 -7.04 -15.88 -1.31
CA GLY A 130 -5.96 -14.91 -1.55
C GLY A 130 -5.86 -13.86 -0.44
N TYR A 131 -7.01 -13.34 0.04
CA TYR A 131 -7.03 -12.44 1.20
C TYR A 131 -6.56 -13.14 2.49
N ARG A 132 -6.97 -14.40 2.71
CA ARG A 132 -6.54 -15.21 3.85
C ARG A 132 -5.05 -15.53 3.79
N GLU A 133 -4.50 -15.82 2.62
CA GLU A 133 -3.08 -16.12 2.41
C GLU A 133 -2.22 -14.87 2.64
N CYS A 134 -2.61 -13.72 2.08
CA CYS A 134 -1.98 -12.43 2.37
C CYS A 134 -1.88 -12.18 3.89
N ARG A 135 -3.00 -12.38 4.61
CA ARG A 135 -3.09 -12.19 6.06
C ARG A 135 -2.31 -13.25 6.87
N SER A 136 -2.28 -14.50 6.41
CA SER A 136 -1.55 -15.60 7.06
C SER A 136 -0.03 -15.37 6.98
N ASN A 137 0.45 -14.90 5.84
CA ASN A 137 1.85 -14.55 5.64
C ASN A 137 2.30 -13.40 6.58
N ASP A 138 1.40 -12.46 6.92
CA ASP A 138 1.69 -11.41 7.92
C ASP A 138 1.85 -11.98 9.33
N THR A 139 1.00 -12.92 9.73
CA THR A 139 1.14 -13.60 11.03
C THR A 139 2.41 -14.44 11.10
N HIS A 140 2.82 -15.09 10.01
CA HIS A 140 4.04 -15.90 9.98
C HIS A 140 5.32 -15.06 9.99
N LEU A 141 5.37 -13.95 9.24
CA LEU A 141 6.51 -13.01 9.24
C LEU A 141 6.72 -12.32 10.60
N ASN A 142 5.65 -12.07 11.35
CA ASN A 142 5.72 -11.53 12.71
C ASN A 142 6.06 -12.59 13.78
N SER A 143 5.74 -13.86 13.53
CA SER A 143 6.12 -14.99 14.38
C SER A 143 7.58 -15.39 14.20
N CYS A 144 8.11 -15.38 12.97
CA CYS A 144 9.52 -15.73 12.70
C CYS A 144 10.53 -14.69 13.22
N LYS A 145 10.11 -13.47 13.56
CA LYS A 145 10.97 -12.47 14.22
C LYS A 145 11.10 -12.66 15.73
N HIS A 146 10.27 -13.49 16.35
CA HIS A 146 10.37 -13.82 17.79
C HIS A 146 11.20 -15.07 18.09
N GLN A 147 11.77 -15.73 17.07
CA GLN A 147 12.47 -17.01 17.24
C GLN A 147 13.91 -17.02 16.73
N ALA A 148 14.54 -15.84 16.61
CA ALA A 148 15.97 -15.70 16.35
C ALA A 148 16.66 -14.91 17.48
N CYS A 149 16.44 -15.34 18.71
CA CYS A 149 17.31 -15.04 19.85
C CYS A 149 17.33 -16.30 20.72
N PHE A 150 18.26 -17.21 20.44
CA PHE A 150 19.02 -18.00 21.43
C PHE A 150 20.27 -18.55 20.75
#